data_AF-A8XDY9-F1
#
_entry.id   AF-A8XDY9-F1
#
_cell.length_a   1.000
_cell.length_b   1.000
_cell.length_c   1.000
_cell.angle_alpha   90.00
_cell.angle_beta   90.00
_cell.angle_gamma   90.00
#
_symmetry.space_group_name_H-M   'P 1'
#
loop_
_entity.id
_entity.type
_entity.pdbx_description
1 polymer ?
#
loop_
_entity_poly.entity_id
_entity_poly.type
_entity_poly.pdbx_seq_one_letter_code
_entity_poly.pdbx_strand_id
1 'polypeptide(L)'
;MAGKVSKSADTGKKFRTYCQDTKKRIDKLCLKETMTREEMATKKVDKTEGYTFFMAPIGLAAKHAAECSNARCIRNYCYSLKRILKHYLECFHLDCLECNQFNLVIYEHMILCDDRRKCKIPGCLAIGRANGKVKDTANDDVRFSDTPSTSTSNDPEV
;
A
#
# COMPACT_ATOMS: atom_id res chain seq x y z
N MET A 1 29.05 -39.58 -6.79
CA MET A 1 29.32 -38.21 -7.27
C MET A 1 28.62 -37.22 -6.35
N ALA A 2 29.38 -36.44 -5.59
CA ALA A 2 28.85 -35.47 -4.65
C ALA A 2 28.51 -34.16 -5.38
N GLY A 3 27.21 -33.94 -5.63
CA GLY A 3 26.72 -32.69 -6.18
C GLY A 3 26.79 -31.59 -5.13
N LYS A 4 27.80 -30.70 -5.25
CA LYS A 4 27.78 -29.38 -4.60
C LYS A 4 26.67 -28.56 -5.26
N VAL A 5 25.51 -28.47 -4.60
CA VAL A 5 24.53 -27.42 -4.90
C VAL A 5 24.91 -26.22 -4.04
N SER A 6 25.37 -25.17 -4.74
CA SER A 6 25.74 -23.88 -4.20
C SER A 6 24.61 -23.31 -3.33
N LYS A 7 24.86 -23.16 -2.03
CA LYS A 7 24.03 -22.32 -1.16
C LYS A 7 24.22 -20.88 -1.62
N SER A 8 23.25 -20.36 -2.37
CA SER A 8 23.11 -18.91 -2.53
C SER A 8 23.09 -18.28 -1.15
N ALA A 9 24.02 -17.36 -0.91
CA ALA A 9 24.14 -16.61 0.33
C ALA A 9 22.95 -15.65 0.44
N ASP A 10 21.86 -16.15 1.01
CA ASP A 10 20.77 -15.33 1.53
C ASP A 10 21.33 -14.57 2.74
N THR A 11 21.81 -13.35 2.52
CA THR A 11 21.95 -12.36 3.60
C THR A 11 20.54 -11.85 3.93
N GLY A 12 19.67 -12.77 4.33
CA GLY A 12 18.26 -12.53 4.55
C GLY A 12 18.08 -11.51 5.67
N LYS A 13 17.41 -10.40 5.36
CA LYS A 13 16.94 -9.45 6.38
C LYS A 13 16.21 -10.25 7.47
N LYS A 14 16.77 -10.27 8.68
CA LYS A 14 16.17 -11.00 9.82
C LYS A 14 14.95 -10.24 10.32
N PHE A 15 13.76 -10.57 9.83
CA PHE A 15 12.51 -10.04 10.36
C PHE A 15 12.25 -10.52 11.79
N ARG A 16 11.65 -9.65 12.61
CA ARG A 16 11.34 -9.92 14.02
C ARG A 16 9.84 -9.82 14.26
N THR A 17 9.33 -10.68 15.14
CA THR A 17 7.94 -10.64 15.59
C THR A 17 7.81 -9.64 16.73
N TYR A 18 6.96 -8.63 16.58
CA TYR A 18 6.75 -7.59 17.60
C TYR A 18 5.39 -7.69 18.30
N CYS A 19 4.43 -8.45 17.75
CA CYS A 19 3.12 -8.63 18.34
C CYS A 19 2.59 -10.05 18.11
N GLN A 20 2.69 -10.89 19.15
CA GLN A 20 2.25 -12.28 19.08
C GLN A 20 0.74 -12.44 18.75
N ASP A 21 -0.13 -11.53 19.20
CA ASP A 21 -1.55 -11.56 18.81
C ASP A 21 -1.74 -11.28 17.32
N THR A 22 -1.02 -10.30 16.76
CA THR A 22 -1.05 -10.00 15.33
C THR A 22 -0.47 -11.15 14.51
N LYS A 23 0.66 -11.73 14.94
CA LYS A 23 1.27 -12.90 14.30
C LYS A 23 0.27 -14.04 14.18
N LYS A 24 -0.40 -14.42 15.27
CA LYS A 24 -1.42 -15.49 15.27
C LYS A 24 -2.58 -15.20 14.30
N ARG A 25 -2.92 -13.93 14.07
CA ARG A 25 -3.98 -13.54 13.12
C ARG A 25 -3.48 -13.62 11.69
N ILE A 26 -2.24 -13.24 11.43
CA ILE A 26 -1.59 -13.37 10.12
C ILE A 26 -1.40 -14.84 9.76
N ASP A 27 -1.01 -15.68 10.71
CA ASP A 27 -0.87 -17.13 10.50
C ASP A 27 -2.21 -17.77 10.08
N LYS A 28 -3.35 -17.28 10.62
CA LYS A 28 -4.71 -17.70 10.18
C LYS A 28 -5.08 -17.27 8.77
N LEU A 29 -4.42 -16.24 8.24
CA LEU A 29 -4.55 -15.81 6.85
C LEU A 29 -3.54 -16.53 5.94
N CYS A 30 -2.73 -17.45 6.49
CA CYS A 30 -1.69 -18.21 5.78
C CYS A 30 -0.72 -17.33 4.96
N LEU A 31 -0.48 -16.09 5.40
CA LEU A 31 0.48 -15.18 4.76
C LEU A 31 1.90 -15.57 5.18
N LYS A 32 2.62 -16.29 4.31
CA LYS A 32 3.99 -16.77 4.61
C LYS A 32 5.07 -15.91 3.99
N GLU A 33 4.81 -15.38 2.80
CA GLU A 33 5.73 -14.53 2.07
C GLU A 33 5.81 -13.14 2.71
N THR A 34 6.96 -12.50 2.56
CA THR A 34 7.22 -11.15 3.05
C THR A 34 7.57 -10.25 1.90
N MET A 35 7.14 -8.99 1.98
CA MET A 35 7.57 -7.92 1.09
C MET A 35 7.90 -6.70 1.93
N THR A 36 9.02 -6.06 1.68
CA THR A 36 9.45 -4.83 2.36
C THR A 36 8.77 -3.60 1.77
N ARG A 37 8.78 -2.49 2.52
CA ARG A 37 8.25 -1.21 2.03
C ARG A 37 9.04 -0.69 0.84
N GLU A 38 10.34 -0.93 0.81
CA GLU A 38 11.22 -0.55 -0.30
C GLU A 38 10.89 -1.36 -1.56
N GLU A 39 10.66 -2.67 -1.43
CA GLU A 39 10.22 -3.52 -2.54
C GLU A 39 8.85 -3.09 -3.07
N MET A 40 7.89 -2.78 -2.17
CA MET A 40 6.59 -2.26 -2.59
C MET A 40 6.70 -0.98 -3.39
N ALA A 41 7.64 -0.09 -3.07
CA ALA A 41 7.81 1.21 -3.74
C ALA A 41 8.52 1.12 -5.10
N THR A 42 9.38 0.12 -5.28
CA THR A 42 10.25 -0.03 -6.46
C THR A 42 9.73 -1.05 -7.46
N LYS A 43 8.88 -1.99 -7.02
CA LYS A 43 8.30 -3.00 -7.89
C LYS A 43 7.42 -2.33 -8.94
N LYS A 44 7.78 -2.50 -10.22
CA LYS A 44 6.96 -2.00 -11.32
C LYS A 44 5.60 -2.65 -11.26
N VAL A 45 4.56 -1.83 -11.20
CA VAL A 45 3.17 -2.31 -11.16
C VAL A 45 2.78 -2.80 -12.54
N ASP A 46 2.90 -4.11 -12.76
CA ASP A 46 2.26 -4.76 -13.90
C ASP A 46 0.81 -5.08 -13.54
N LYS A 47 -0.13 -4.47 -14.28
CA LYS A 47 -1.57 -4.73 -14.11
C LYS A 47 -1.95 -6.16 -14.53
N THR A 48 -1.08 -6.86 -15.25
CA THR A 48 -1.28 -8.25 -15.69
C THR A 48 -0.72 -9.29 -14.71
N GLU A 49 0.20 -8.90 -13.81
CA GLU A 49 0.73 -9.77 -12.75
C GLU A 49 -0.19 -9.90 -11.53
N GLY A 50 -1.15 -8.98 -11.40
CA GLY A 50 -1.93 -8.80 -10.17
C GLY A 50 -3.08 -9.76 -9.99
N TYR A 51 -2.83 -11.07 -9.86
CA TYR A 51 -3.84 -12.03 -9.39
C TYR A 51 -3.20 -13.25 -8.72
N THR A 52 -2.46 -13.07 -7.62
CA THR A 52 -2.46 -14.20 -6.68
C THR A 52 -3.90 -14.33 -6.20
N PHE A 53 -4.61 -15.36 -6.68
CA PHE A 53 -6.01 -15.70 -6.30
C PHE A 53 -6.22 -15.67 -4.77
N PHE A 54 -5.13 -15.85 -4.04
CA PHE A 54 -5.07 -15.84 -2.60
C PHE A 54 -5.12 -14.45 -1.94
N MET A 55 -4.44 -13.43 -2.48
CA MET A 55 -4.30 -12.13 -1.78
C MET A 55 -5.45 -11.16 -2.05
N ALA A 56 -6.00 -11.15 -3.27
CA ALA A 56 -7.07 -10.22 -3.64
C ALA A 56 -8.32 -10.33 -2.73
N PRO A 57 -8.82 -11.53 -2.37
CA PRO A 57 -9.93 -11.66 -1.41
C PRO A 57 -9.61 -11.10 -0.03
N ILE A 58 -8.37 -11.24 0.43
CA ILE A 58 -7.91 -10.71 1.72
C ILE A 58 -7.86 -9.17 1.65
N GLY A 59 -7.39 -8.61 0.54
CA GLY A 59 -7.40 -7.16 0.30
C GLY A 59 -8.80 -6.56 0.30
N LEU A 60 -9.78 -7.23 -0.31
CA LEU A 60 -11.19 -6.83 -0.26
C LEU A 60 -11.77 -6.91 1.16
N ALA A 61 -11.46 -7.97 1.90
CA ALA A 61 -11.87 -8.11 3.30
C ALA A 61 -11.21 -7.04 4.19
N ALA A 62 -9.96 -6.67 3.89
CA ALA A 62 -9.24 -5.61 4.59
C ALA A 62 -9.85 -4.23 4.34
N LYS A 63 -10.30 -3.96 3.09
CA LYS A 63 -11.06 -2.75 2.75
C LYS A 63 -12.32 -2.64 3.62
N HIS A 64 -13.11 -3.72 3.66
CA HIS A 64 -14.27 -3.78 4.53
C HIS A 64 -13.91 -3.56 6.00
N ALA A 65 -12.87 -4.23 6.50
CA ALA A 65 -12.44 -4.11 7.90
C ALA A 65 -12.03 -2.68 8.27
N ALA A 66 -11.39 -1.94 7.36
CA ALA A 66 -10.98 -0.55 7.55
C ALA A 66 -12.16 0.43 7.63
N GLU A 67 -13.27 0.12 6.96
CA GLU A 67 -14.49 0.96 6.92
C GLU A 67 -15.55 0.52 7.94
N CYS A 68 -15.49 -0.73 8.40
CA CYS A 68 -16.50 -1.32 9.26
C CYS A 68 -16.42 -0.76 10.68
N SER A 69 -17.50 -0.14 11.18
CA SER A 69 -17.63 0.31 12.57
C SER A 69 -18.05 -0.81 13.56
N ASN A 70 -18.66 -1.89 13.07
CA ASN A 70 -19.16 -2.97 13.94
C ASN A 70 -18.02 -3.78 14.57
N ALA A 71 -17.81 -3.63 15.89
CA ALA A 71 -16.76 -4.31 16.64
C ALA A 71 -16.86 -5.86 16.61
N ARG A 72 -18.07 -6.40 16.42
CA ARG A 72 -18.36 -7.85 16.40
C ARG A 72 -18.77 -8.35 15.01
N CYS A 73 -18.32 -7.67 13.95
CA CYS A 73 -18.61 -8.10 12.58
C CYS A 73 -18.12 -9.52 12.32
N ILE A 74 -19.03 -10.40 11.90
CA ILE A 74 -18.77 -11.81 11.60
C ILE A 74 -18.37 -12.06 10.14
N ARG A 75 -18.37 -11.02 9.30
CA ARG A 75 -17.95 -11.12 7.90
C ARG A 75 -16.48 -11.57 7.86
N ASN A 76 -16.17 -12.44 6.89
CA ASN A 76 -14.87 -13.13 6.78
C ASN A 76 -13.68 -12.27 7.20
N TYR A 77 -13.00 -12.75 8.26
CA TYR A 77 -11.79 -12.17 8.84
C TYR A 77 -11.87 -10.73 9.34
N CYS A 78 -13.03 -10.05 9.30
CA CYS A 78 -13.17 -8.63 9.62
C CYS A 78 -12.59 -8.30 11.01
N TYR A 79 -12.96 -9.06 12.04
CA TYR A 79 -12.42 -8.90 13.40
C TYR A 79 -10.89 -9.04 13.47
N SER A 80 -10.32 -10.03 12.78
CA SER A 80 -8.87 -10.25 12.74
C SER A 80 -8.15 -9.15 11.96
N LEU A 81 -8.69 -8.77 10.80
CA LEU A 81 -8.13 -7.75 9.92
C LEU A 81 -8.15 -6.38 10.58
N LYS A 82 -9.18 -6.01 11.34
CA LYS A 82 -9.18 -4.76 12.12
C LYS A 82 -7.97 -4.64 13.04
N ARG A 83 -7.61 -5.73 13.74
CA ARG A 83 -6.47 -5.75 14.65
C ARG A 83 -5.13 -5.73 13.90
N ILE A 84 -5.04 -6.45 12.77
CA ILE A 84 -3.86 -6.40 11.90
C ILE A 84 -3.66 -4.99 11.33
N LEU A 85 -4.72 -4.37 10.82
CA LEU A 85 -4.69 -3.00 10.26
C LEU A 85 -4.32 -1.97 11.33
N LYS A 86 -4.84 -2.12 12.56
CA LYS A 86 -4.43 -1.28 13.69
C LYS A 86 -2.94 -1.41 13.97
N HIS A 87 -2.43 -2.64 14.10
CA HIS A 87 -0.99 -2.88 14.28
C HIS A 87 -0.18 -2.28 13.13
N TYR A 88 -0.60 -2.49 11.89
CA TYR A 88 0.09 -1.99 10.71
C TYR A 88 0.18 -0.45 10.68
N LEU A 89 -0.87 0.24 11.12
CA LEU A 89 -0.92 1.70 11.22
C LEU A 89 0.00 2.23 12.32
N GLU A 90 0.04 1.55 13.48
CA GLU A 90 0.76 2.00 14.68
C GLU A 90 2.23 1.53 14.72
N CYS A 91 2.59 0.50 13.95
CA CYS A 91 3.91 -0.10 13.97
C CYS A 91 4.93 0.71 13.16
N PHE A 92 6.02 1.10 13.82
CA PHE A 92 7.14 1.85 13.24
C PHE A 92 8.36 0.97 12.90
N HIS A 93 8.36 -0.32 13.25
CA HIS A 93 9.49 -1.22 13.01
C HIS A 93 9.52 -1.67 11.55
N LEU A 94 10.59 -1.32 10.82
CA LEU A 94 10.77 -1.71 9.41
C LEU A 94 11.01 -3.21 9.23
N ASP A 95 11.59 -3.87 10.23
CA ASP A 95 11.85 -5.31 10.28
C ASP A 95 10.71 -6.11 10.93
N CYS A 96 9.54 -5.51 11.16
CA CYS A 96 8.38 -6.20 11.70
C CYS A 96 7.88 -7.29 10.75
N LEU A 97 8.00 -8.55 11.14
CA LEU A 97 7.59 -9.70 10.34
C LEU A 97 6.11 -9.61 9.96
N GLU A 98 5.25 -9.25 10.91
CA GLU A 98 3.81 -9.14 10.73
C GLU A 98 3.47 -8.08 9.67
N CYS A 99 4.08 -6.90 9.75
CA CYS A 99 3.89 -5.86 8.76
C CYS A 99 4.43 -6.28 7.38
N ASN A 100 5.59 -6.92 7.33
CA ASN A 100 6.20 -7.37 6.07
C ASN A 100 5.42 -8.52 5.41
N GLN A 101 4.78 -9.41 6.18
CA GLN A 101 3.85 -10.41 5.63
C GLN A 101 2.56 -9.76 5.11
N PHE A 102 2.06 -8.74 5.80
CA PHE A 102 0.84 -8.05 5.40
C PHE A 102 1.03 -7.05 4.25
N ASN A 103 2.27 -6.58 4.01
CA ASN A 103 2.62 -5.67 2.92
C ASN A 103 2.15 -6.18 1.55
N LEU A 104 2.24 -7.49 1.29
CA LEU A 104 1.73 -8.09 0.05
C LEU A 104 0.23 -7.83 -0.16
N VAL A 105 -0.58 -7.96 0.90
CA VAL A 105 -2.02 -7.68 0.85
C VAL A 105 -2.28 -6.20 0.54
N ILE A 106 -1.52 -5.30 1.16
CA ILE A 106 -1.65 -3.86 0.91
C ILE A 106 -1.25 -3.51 -0.51
N TYR A 107 -0.14 -4.07 -1.01
CA TYR A 107 0.36 -3.83 -2.36
C TYR A 107 -0.64 -4.29 -3.41
N GLU A 108 -1.14 -5.53 -3.30
CA GLU A 108 -2.17 -6.08 -4.19
C GLU A 108 -3.45 -5.23 -4.16
N HIS A 109 -3.91 -4.85 -2.95
CA HIS A 109 -5.04 -3.94 -2.83
C HIS A 109 -4.79 -2.60 -3.53
N MET A 110 -3.60 -2.00 -3.37
CA MET A 110 -3.25 -0.71 -3.99
C MET A 110 -3.31 -0.76 -5.52
N ILE A 111 -2.88 -1.88 -6.12
CA ILE A 111 -2.98 -2.09 -7.58
C ILE A 111 -4.44 -2.02 -8.02
N LEU A 112 -5.34 -2.70 -7.29
CA LEU A 112 -6.77 -2.82 -7.59
C LEU A 112 -7.63 -1.66 -7.06
N CYS A 113 -7.06 -0.75 -6.27
CA CYS A 113 -7.81 0.34 -5.64
C CYS A 113 -7.98 1.50 -6.62
N ASP A 114 -9.25 1.78 -6.98
CA ASP A 114 -9.59 2.89 -7.87
C ASP A 114 -9.46 4.27 -7.20
N ASP A 115 -9.93 4.40 -5.95
CA ASP A 115 -9.88 5.65 -5.19
C ASP A 115 -8.88 5.57 -4.02
N ARG A 116 -7.59 5.59 -4.37
CA ARG A 116 -6.48 5.51 -3.41
C ARG A 116 -6.45 6.69 -2.43
N ARG A 117 -7.00 7.85 -2.81
CA ARG A 117 -7.01 9.07 -1.96
C ARG A 117 -8.03 8.96 -0.83
N LYS A 118 -9.15 8.27 -1.06
CA LYS A 118 -10.18 8.06 -0.04
C LYS A 118 -10.08 6.71 0.68
N CYS A 119 -9.25 5.81 0.18
CA CYS A 119 -9.08 4.49 0.76
C CYS A 119 -8.63 4.56 2.24
N LYS A 120 -9.35 3.84 3.10
CA LYS A 120 -9.10 3.79 4.55
C LYS A 120 -8.08 2.73 4.96
N ILE A 121 -7.60 1.91 4.02
CA ILE A 121 -6.54 0.94 4.30
C ILE A 121 -5.23 1.70 4.54
N PRO A 122 -4.61 1.57 5.73
CA PRO A 122 -3.30 2.16 6.00
C PRO A 122 -2.25 1.72 4.97
N GLY A 123 -1.45 2.66 4.48
CA GLY A 123 -0.39 2.39 3.51
C GLY A 123 -0.83 2.39 2.04
N CYS A 124 -2.12 2.23 1.71
CA CYS A 124 -2.61 2.19 0.33
C CYS A 124 -2.23 3.47 -0.46
N LEU A 125 -2.55 4.65 0.09
CA LEU A 125 -2.17 5.93 -0.52
C LEU A 125 -0.65 6.12 -0.59
N ALA A 126 0.07 5.78 0.49
CA ALA A 126 1.51 5.97 0.58
C ALA A 126 2.26 5.16 -0.49
N ILE A 127 1.91 3.89 -0.65
CA ILE A 127 2.47 3.02 -1.69
C ILE A 127 2.01 3.48 -3.08
N GLY A 128 0.76 3.93 -3.21
CA GLY A 128 0.26 4.50 -4.47
C GLY A 128 1.04 5.72 -4.94
N ARG A 129 1.48 6.58 -4.01
CA ARG A 129 2.40 7.70 -4.30
C ARG A 129 3.80 7.20 -4.64
N ALA A 130 4.36 6.30 -3.83
CA ALA A 130 5.70 5.76 -4.04
C ALA A 130 5.86 5.05 -5.40
N ASN A 131 4.81 4.37 -5.87
CA ASN A 131 4.77 3.72 -7.19
C ASN A 131 4.33 4.65 -8.34
N GLY A 132 4.14 5.94 -8.10
CA GLY A 132 3.71 6.90 -9.14
C GLY A 132 2.28 6.71 -9.65
N LYS A 133 1.44 5.91 -8.98
CA LYS A 133 0.02 5.71 -9.31
C LYS A 133 -0.88 6.84 -8.85
N VAL A 134 -0.42 7.63 -7.87
CA VAL A 134 -1.08 8.83 -7.39
C VAL A 134 -0.09 9.99 -7.55
N LYS A 135 -0.41 10.95 -8.42
CA LYS A 135 0.38 12.18 -8.54
C LYS A 135 0.27 13.00 -7.26
N ASP A 136 1.37 13.55 -6.79
CA ASP A 136 1.32 14.51 -5.69
C ASP A 136 0.66 15.80 -6.19
N THR A 137 -0.42 16.19 -5.51
CA THR A 137 -1.15 17.44 -5.80
C THR A 137 -0.37 18.69 -5.40
N ALA A 138 0.77 18.55 -4.73
CA ALA A 138 1.59 19.68 -4.27
C ALA A 138 2.30 20.44 -5.41
N ASN A 139 2.33 19.90 -6.64
CA ASN A 139 3.01 20.53 -7.78
C ASN A 139 2.07 21.15 -8.83
N ASP A 140 0.74 21.12 -8.63
CA ASP A 140 -0.21 21.69 -9.61
C ASP A 140 -0.61 23.16 -9.31
N ASP A 141 -0.22 23.73 -8.17
CA ASP A 141 -0.56 25.13 -7.78
C ASP A 141 0.54 26.16 -8.09
N VAL A 142 1.48 25.86 -8.99
CA VAL A 142 2.42 26.86 -9.53
C VAL A 142 2.27 26.95 -11.04
N ARG A 143 1.11 27.42 -11.49
CA ARG A 143 0.98 28.04 -12.82
C ARG A 143 0.62 29.51 -12.64
N PHE A 144 1.68 30.29 -12.46
CA PHE A 144 1.90 31.60 -13.07
C PHE A 144 0.65 32.44 -13.32
N SER A 145 0.36 33.31 -12.35
CA SER A 145 -0.25 34.61 -12.61
C SER A 145 0.72 35.49 -13.41
N ASP A 146 0.87 35.22 -14.71
CA ASP A 146 1.44 36.19 -15.64
C ASP A 146 0.29 36.88 -16.38
N THR A 147 -0.12 38.01 -15.82
CA THR A 147 -0.65 39.09 -16.63
C THR A 147 0.51 39.66 -17.45
N PRO A 148 0.26 40.07 -18.71
CA PRO A 148 0.83 41.33 -19.14
C PRO A 148 -0.26 42.31 -19.58
N SER A 149 -0.15 43.47 -18.95
CA SER A 149 -0.63 44.80 -19.25
C SER A 149 -0.51 45.26 -20.72
N THR A 150 -1.57 45.97 -21.14
CA THR A 150 -1.63 47.12 -22.07
C THR A 150 -1.06 47.02 -23.49
N SER A 151 -1.95 47.27 -24.47
CA SER A 151 -1.66 48.18 -25.59
C SER A 151 -2.86 49.10 -25.84
N THR A 152 -2.65 50.38 -25.59
CA THR A 152 -3.45 51.51 -26.07
C THR A 152 -3.24 51.72 -27.57
N SER A 153 -4.32 51.98 -28.32
CA SER A 153 -4.25 52.79 -29.54
C SER A 153 -5.57 53.53 -29.77
N ASN A 154 -5.50 54.84 -29.55
CA ASN A 154 -6.40 55.93 -29.98
C ASN A 154 -6.90 55.77 -31.43
N ASP A 155 -8.21 55.85 -31.72
CA ASP A 155 -9.01 57.03 -32.17
C ASP A 155 -9.32 56.95 -33.69
N PRO A 156 -10.28 57.69 -34.29
CA PRO A 156 -11.39 58.48 -33.72
C PRO A 156 -12.79 58.21 -34.38
N GLU A 157 -13.80 58.88 -33.82
CA GLU A 157 -15.14 59.10 -34.36
C GLU A 157 -15.16 59.78 -35.75
N VAL A 158 -16.08 59.33 -36.63
CA VAL A 158 -16.98 60.16 -37.47
C VAL A 158 -18.33 59.44 -37.59
#